data_AF-A0AAU9SPZ6-F1
#
_entry.id   AF-A0AAU9SPZ6-F1
#
_cell.length_a   1.000
_cell.length_b   1.000
_cell.length_c   1.000
_cell.angle_alpha   90.00
_cell.angle_beta   90.00
_cell.angle_gamma   90.00
#
_symmetry.space_group_name_H-M   'P 1'
#
loop_
_entity.id
_entity.type
_entity.pdbx_description
1 polymer ?
#
loop_
_entity_poly.entity_id
_entity_poly.type
_entity_poly.pdbx_seq_one_letter_code
_entity_poly.pdbx_strand_id
1 'polypeptide(L)' 'MVRSPRSNCNLKVTMLFIWAVMVVAAAEGPRIFKVGDEFGWRVPLQNDTAVYSHWASTNRFHIGDSLCES' A
#
# COMPACT_ATOMS: atom_id res chain seq x y z
N MET A 1 48.96 1.65 15.27
CA MET A 1 47.94 1.81 14.21
C MET A 1 46.57 1.89 14.88
N VAL A 2 46.05 3.11 15.07
CA VAL A 2 44.79 3.36 15.79
C VAL A 2 43.63 3.08 14.82
N ARG A 3 42.83 2.03 15.05
CA ARG A 3 41.58 1.84 14.31
C ARG A 3 40.61 2.93 14.79
N SER A 4 40.26 3.86 13.90
CA SER A 4 39.30 4.92 14.23
C SER A 4 37.89 4.31 14.43
N PRO A 5 37.15 4.67 15.48
CA PRO A 5 35.76 4.23 15.66
C PRO A 5 34.80 5.15 14.87
N ARG A 6 35.06 5.42 13.59
CA ARG A 6 34.20 6.30 12.76
C ARG A 6 33.03 5.58 12.06
N SER A 7 33.01 4.25 12.08
CA SER A 7 32.00 3.45 11.37
C SER A 7 30.63 3.43 12.10
N ASN A 8 30.63 3.46 13.44
CA ASN A 8 29.42 3.23 14.24
C ASN A 8 28.42 4.40 14.25
N CYS A 9 28.88 5.65 14.13
CA CYS A 9 27.97 6.81 14.11
C CYS A 9 27.22 6.94 12.78
N ASN A 10 27.92 6.74 11.66
CA ASN A 10 27.30 6.83 10.34
C ASN A 10 26.30 5.70 10.10
N LEU A 11 26.60 4.48 10.55
CA LEU A 11 25.69 3.32 10.43
C LEU A 11 24.41 3.50 11.25
N LYS A 12 24.52 4.01 12.49
CA LYS A 12 23.35 4.31 13.34
C LYS A 12 22.48 5.39 12.72
N VAL A 13 23.09 6.44 12.18
CA VAL A 13 22.36 7.52 11.50
C VAL A 13 21.63 6.99 10.26
N THR A 14 22.28 6.18 9.42
CA THR A 14 21.61 5.58 8.26
C THR A 14 20.46 4.66 8.65
N MET A 15 20.60 3.87 9.72
CA MET A 15 19.52 3.00 10.20
C MET A 15 18.32 3.80 10.71
N LEU A 16 18.55 4.90 11.42
CA LEU A 16 17.49 5.81 11.87
C LEU A 16 16.78 6.46 10.68
N PHE A 17 17.50 6.87 9.65
CA PHE A 17 16.91 7.41 8.42
C PHE A 17 16.06 6.36 7.68
N ILE A 18 16.58 5.14 7.50
CA ILE A 18 15.83 4.05 6.87
C ILE A 18 14.55 3.77 7.66
N TRP A 19 14.66 3.67 8.99
CA TRP A 19 13.49 3.45 9.85
C TRP A 19 12.47 4.59 9.74
N ALA A 20 12.91 5.85 9.78
CA ALA A 20 12.03 7.01 9.62
C ALA A 20 11.31 7.02 8.26
N VAL A 21 12.01 6.68 7.16
CA VAL A 21 11.41 6.58 5.83
C VAL A 21 10.35 5.47 5.78
N MET A 22 10.62 4.32 6.39
CA MET A 22 9.65 3.21 6.46
C MET A 22 8.41 3.58 7.26
N VAL A 23 8.56 4.32 8.36
CA VAL A 23 7.42 4.79 9.19
C VAL A 23 6.53 5.75 8.40
N VAL A 24 7.12 6.68 7.64
CA VAL A 24 6.35 7.64 6.82
C VAL A 24 5.62 6.94 5.67
N ALA A 25 6.23 5.93 5.05
CA ALA A 25 5.61 5.19 3.95
C ALA A 25 4.38 4.36 4.36
N ALA A 26 4.28 3.97 5.64
CA ALA A 26 3.19 3.16 6.17
C ALA A 26 1.98 3.98 6.67
N ALA A 27 2.07 5.31 6.65
CA ALA A 27 0.97 6.18 7.07
C ALA A 27 -0.08 6.31 5.95
N GLU A 28 -1.01 5.35 5.90
CA GLU A 28 -2.17 5.38 5.02
C GLU A 28 -3.44 5.68 5.83
N GLY A 29 -4.16 6.75 5.49
CA GLY A 29 -5.49 6.99 6.03
C GLY A 29 -6.57 6.16 5.32
N PRO A 30 -7.82 6.19 5.82
CA PRO A 30 -8.95 5.51 5.19
C PRO A 30 -9.07 5.88 3.71
N ARG A 31 -9.15 4.86 2.85
CA ARG A 31 -9.29 4.99 1.40
C ARG A 31 -10.72 4.67 0.97
N ILE A 32 -11.16 5.30 -0.12
CA ILE A 32 -12.43 5.02 -0.77
C ILE A 32 -12.14 4.33 -2.11
N PHE A 33 -12.67 3.13 -2.29
CA PHE A 33 -12.50 2.31 -3.49
C PHE A 33 -13.80 2.26 -4.31
N LYS A 34 -13.70 2.60 -5.60
CA LYS A 34 -14.81 2.47 -6.56
C LYS A 34 -14.87 1.03 -7.07
N VAL A 35 -15.98 0.34 -6.82
CA VAL A 35 -16.07 -1.07 -7.20
C VAL A 35 -16.08 -1.21 -8.72
N GLY A 36 -15.15 -1.99 -9.27
CA GLY A 36 -14.99 -2.17 -10.71
C GLY A 36 -14.32 -0.98 -11.42
N ASP A 37 -13.73 -0.03 -10.70
CA ASP A 37 -13.04 1.14 -11.25
C ASP A 37 -13.88 1.91 -12.27
N GLU A 38 -13.46 1.98 -13.53
CA GLU A 38 -14.21 2.64 -14.62
C GLU A 38 -15.41 1.84 -15.11
N PHE A 39 -15.44 0.53 -14.84
CA PHE A 39 -16.51 -0.36 -15.25
C PHE A 39 -17.73 -0.31 -14.32
N GLY A 40 -17.53 0.19 -13.10
CA GLY A 40 -18.55 0.35 -12.08
C GLY A 40 -19.11 -0.98 -11.55
N TRP A 41 -20.17 -0.84 -10.75
CA TRP A 41 -20.95 -1.96 -10.25
C TRP A 41 -22.05 -2.33 -11.25
N ARG A 42 -21.90 -3.47 -11.91
CA ARG A 42 -22.79 -3.97 -12.96
C ARG A 42 -22.85 -5.49 -12.94
N VAL A 43 -23.84 -6.05 -13.63
CA VAL A 43 -23.89 -7.50 -13.86
C VAL A 43 -22.71 -7.91 -14.75
N PRO A 44 -21.88 -8.89 -14.31
CA PRO A 44 -20.79 -9.40 -15.13
C PRO A 44 -21.30 -9.97 -16.46
N LEU A 45 -20.53 -9.73 -17.53
CA LEU A 45 -20.81 -10.34 -18.83
C LEU A 45 -20.60 -11.86 -18.72
N GLN A 46 -21.30 -12.63 -19.56
CA GLN A 46 -21.20 -14.10 -19.56
C GLN A 46 -19.75 -14.60 -19.75
N ASN A 47 -18.92 -13.79 -20.41
CA ASN A 47 -17.53 -14.10 -20.73
C ASN A 47 -16.53 -13.62 -19.66
N ASP A 48 -16.99 -12.87 -18.66
CA ASP A 48 -16.11 -12.25 -17.64
C ASP A 48 -16.78 -12.27 -16.26
N THR A 49 -17.08 -13.49 -15.79
CA THR A 49 -17.73 -13.72 -14.49
C THR A 49 -16.80 -13.46 -13.30
N ALA A 50 -15.49 -13.34 -13.54
CA ALA A 50 -14.47 -13.16 -12.50
C ALA A 50 -14.03 -11.69 -12.33
N VAL A 51 -14.67 -10.74 -13.02
CA VAL A 51 -14.26 -9.32 -13.04
C VAL A 51 -14.08 -8.71 -11.64
N TYR A 52 -15.02 -8.95 -10.71
CA TYR A 52 -14.94 -8.40 -9.35
C TYR A 52 -13.92 -9.11 -8.48
N SER A 53 -13.72 -10.41 -8.69
CA SER A 53 -12.66 -11.16 -8.01
C SER A 53 -11.29 -10.65 -8.44
N HIS A 54 -11.11 -10.37 -9.73
CA HIS A 54 -9.88 -9.78 -10.24
C HIS A 54 -9.66 -8.37 -9.68
N TRP A 55 -10.69 -7.52 -9.72
CA TRP A 55 -10.64 -6.18 -9.13
C TRP A 55 -10.29 -6.23 -7.63
N ALA A 56 -10.94 -7.09 -6.85
CA ALA A 56 -10.66 -7.24 -5.42
C ALA A 56 -9.23 -7.74 -5.17
N SER A 57 -8.67 -8.59 -6.04
CA SER A 57 -7.29 -9.08 -5.91
C SER A 57 -6.23 -8.00 -6.16
N THR A 58 -6.57 -6.97 -6.95
CA THR A 58 -5.68 -5.84 -7.26
C THR A 58 -5.71 -4.76 -6.18
N ASN A 59 -6.77 -4.74 -5.35
CA ASN A 59 -6.96 -3.74 -4.29
C ASN A 59 -6.53 -4.26 -2.91
N ARG A 60 -5.98 -3.38 -2.08
CA ARG A 60 -5.60 -3.69 -0.68
C ARG A 60 -6.51 -2.92 0.26
N PHE A 61 -7.33 -3.65 1.01
CA PHE A 61 -8.28 -3.07 1.96
C PHE A 61 -7.69 -3.08 3.37
N HIS A 62 -7.73 -1.92 4.02
CA HIS A 62 -7.40 -1.72 5.42
C HIS A 62 -8.67 -1.41 6.23
N ILE A 63 -8.60 -1.61 7.55
CA ILE A 63 -9.71 -1.32 8.44
C ILE A 63 -10.00 0.18 8.40
N GLY A 64 -11.25 0.56 8.11
CA GLY A 64 -11.68 1.94 7.93
C GLY A 64 -11.88 2.34 6.47
N ASP A 65 -11.38 1.55 5.52
CA ASP A 65 -11.64 1.77 4.10
C ASP A 65 -13.12 1.57 3.76
N SER A 66 -13.56 2.28 2.72
CA SER A 66 -14.95 2.24 2.26
C SER A 66 -15.04 1.86 0.79
N LEU A 67 -16.08 1.14 0.45
CA LEU A 67 -16.45 0.78 -0.92
C LEU A 67 -17.56 1.71 -1.38
N CYS A 68 -17.42 2.32 -2.55
CA CYS A 68 -18.49 3.09 -3.17
C CYS A 68 -18.89 2.50 -4.53
N GLU A 69 -20.18 2.60 -4.80
CA GLU A 69 -20.75 2.40 -6.11
C GLU A 69 -20.49 3.67 -6.95
N SER A 70 -20.13 3.49 -8.22
CA SER A 70 -19.98 4.59 -9.17
C SER A 70 -21.33 5.07 -9.68
#